data_AF-A0ABD5ZDW6-F1
#
_entry.id   AF-A0ABD5ZDW6-F1
#
_cell.length_a   1.000
_cell.length_b   1.000
_cell.length_c   1.000
_cell.angle_alpha   90.00
_cell.angle_beta   90.00
_cell.angle_gamma   90.00
#
_symmetry.space_group_name_H-M   'P 1'
#
loop_
_entity.id
_entity.type
_entity.pdbx_description
1 polymer ?
#
loop_
_entity_poly.entity_id
_entity_poly.type
_entity_poly.pdbx_seq_one_letter_code
_entity_poly.pdbx_strand_id
1 'polypeptide(L)'
;MALESSSVTPPRLTFSESRFLVGVGLAVALVAGLVFRIVGQLVLDPSQPVVVAAVFVVTVPIMWLLALAIFRWRGHTGGARREAAALLAIPGMLIDSVSMVLFSVVYPNMEPTAGTLFGGLLLLAYATVLVAGFVSR
;
A
#
# COMPACT_ATOMS: atom_id res chain seq x y z
N MET A 1 -25.48 -42.52 -7.39
CA MET A 1 -25.79 -41.22 -6.76
C MET A 1 -24.57 -40.79 -5.96
N ALA A 2 -23.57 -40.23 -6.63
CA ALA A 2 -22.38 -39.65 -6.02
C ALA A 2 -22.30 -38.22 -6.55
N LEU A 3 -22.51 -37.26 -5.66
CA LEU A 3 -22.41 -35.84 -5.97
C LEU A 3 -20.92 -35.50 -6.10
N GLU A 4 -20.43 -35.38 -7.33
CA GLU A 4 -19.15 -34.74 -7.61
C GLU A 4 -19.22 -33.31 -7.07
N SER A 5 -18.59 -33.09 -5.91
CA SER A 5 -18.32 -31.77 -5.38
C SER A 5 -17.28 -31.12 -6.29
N SER A 6 -17.75 -30.39 -7.31
CA SER A 6 -16.92 -29.46 -8.06
C SER A 6 -16.35 -28.43 -7.09
N SER A 7 -15.14 -28.69 -6.59
CA SER A 7 -14.34 -27.70 -5.88
C SER A 7 -13.98 -26.64 -6.91
N VAL A 8 -14.83 -25.62 -7.00
CA VAL A 8 -14.53 -24.38 -7.72
C VAL A 8 -13.29 -23.81 -7.06
N THR A 9 -12.12 -24.22 -7.59
CA THR A 9 -10.84 -23.69 -7.19
C THR A 9 -10.88 -22.24 -7.67
N PRO A 10 -10.92 -21.25 -6.78
CA PRO A 10 -10.86 -19.86 -7.22
C PRO A 10 -9.59 -19.69 -8.06
N PRO A 11 -9.62 -18.88 -9.13
CA PRO A 11 -8.47 -18.70 -10.00
C PRO A 11 -7.30 -18.19 -9.15
N ARG A 12 -6.32 -19.07 -8.91
CA ARG A 12 -5.11 -18.74 -8.17
C ARG A 12 -4.15 -18.01 -9.09
N LEU A 13 -3.58 -16.90 -8.59
CA LEU A 13 -2.54 -16.16 -9.32
C LEU A 13 -1.39 -17.10 -9.70
N THR A 14 -0.88 -16.98 -10.93
CA THR A 14 0.27 -17.77 -11.35
C THR A 14 1.52 -17.36 -10.57
N PHE A 15 2.48 -18.28 -10.39
CA PHE A 15 3.69 -18.01 -9.59
C PHE A 15 4.52 -16.82 -10.11
N SER A 16 4.53 -16.61 -11.43
CA SER A 16 5.15 -15.45 -12.10
C SER A 16 4.46 -14.14 -11.73
N GLU A 17 3.13 -14.15 -11.75
CA GLU A 17 2.30 -13.00 -11.45
C GLU A 17 2.45 -12.54 -10.00
N SER A 18 2.50 -13.48 -9.05
CA SER A 18 2.69 -13.17 -7.63
C SER A 18 4.04 -12.53 -7.36
N ARG A 19 5.11 -13.06 -7.97
CA ARG A 19 6.47 -12.49 -7.85
C ARG A 19 6.56 -11.07 -8.40
N PHE A 20 5.90 -10.81 -9.52
CA PHE A 20 5.86 -9.48 -10.09
C PHE A 20 5.06 -8.51 -9.20
N LEU A 21 3.92 -8.92 -8.62
CA LEU A 21 3.16 -8.07 -7.69
C LEU A 21 3.98 -7.72 -6.45
N VAL A 22 4.72 -8.69 -5.91
CA VAL A 22 5.66 -8.44 -4.81
C VAL A 22 6.72 -7.41 -5.22
N GLY A 23 7.29 -7.55 -6.42
CA GLY A 23 8.26 -6.60 -6.96
C GLY A 23 7.69 -5.20 -7.19
N VAL A 24 6.43 -5.09 -7.63
CA VAL A 24 5.75 -3.79 -7.79
C VAL A 24 5.43 -3.17 -6.44
N GLY A 25 4.91 -3.94 -5.48
CA GLY A 25 4.65 -3.43 -4.13
C GLY A 25 5.92 -2.92 -3.46
N LEU A 26 7.01 -3.67 -3.63
CA LEU A 26 8.35 -3.27 -3.23
C LEU A 26 8.80 -1.96 -3.92
N ALA A 27 8.68 -1.88 -5.24
CA ALA A 27 9.07 -0.70 -6.00
C ALA A 27 8.24 0.53 -5.61
N VAL A 28 6.93 0.37 -5.41
CA VAL A 28 6.02 1.44 -4.96
C VAL A 28 6.42 1.91 -3.57
N ALA A 29 6.74 1.00 -2.63
CA ALA A 29 7.19 1.38 -1.30
C ALA A 29 8.53 2.14 -1.34
N LEU A 30 9.48 1.70 -2.15
CA LEU A 30 10.76 2.41 -2.32
C LEU A 30 10.58 3.80 -2.94
N VAL A 31 9.75 3.92 -3.98
CA VAL A 31 9.43 5.20 -4.61
C VAL A 31 8.69 6.12 -3.63
N ALA A 32 7.69 5.60 -2.91
CA ALA A 32 6.96 6.36 -1.90
C ALA A 32 7.91 6.84 -0.79
N GLY A 33 8.73 5.96 -0.24
CA GLY A 33 9.76 6.32 0.74
C GLY A 33 10.73 7.37 0.22
N LEU A 34 11.16 7.30 -1.04
CA LEU A 34 12.01 8.32 -1.64
C LEU A 34 11.29 9.67 -1.78
N VAL A 35 10.02 9.66 -2.20
CA VAL A 35 9.19 10.87 -2.28
C VAL A 35 9.03 11.50 -0.90
N PHE A 36 8.73 10.69 0.14
CA PHE A 36 8.67 11.17 1.52
C PHE A 36 10.02 11.67 2.01
N ARG A 37 11.14 11.07 1.60
CA ARG A 37 12.47 11.59 1.97
C ARG A 37 12.74 12.99 1.45
N ILE A 38 12.18 13.35 0.29
CA ILE A 38 12.37 14.67 -0.32
C ILE A 38 11.33 15.67 0.21
N VAL A 39 10.06 15.29 0.14
CA VAL A 39 8.92 16.21 0.36
C VAL A 39 8.35 16.07 1.76
N GLY A 40 8.61 14.97 2.47
CA GLY A 40 7.89 14.65 3.70
C GLY A 40 8.18 15.59 4.87
N GLN A 41 9.30 16.31 4.88
CA GLN A 41 9.53 17.42 5.83
C GLN A 41 8.50 18.56 5.68
N LEU A 42 7.95 18.75 4.47
CA LEU A 42 6.95 19.77 4.16
C LEU A 42 5.52 19.25 4.41
N VAL A 43 5.34 17.94 4.29
CA VAL A 43 4.03 17.26 4.23
C VAL A 43 3.63 16.73 5.61
N LEU A 44 4.60 16.36 6.43
CA LEU A 44 4.45 15.79 7.77
C LEU A 44 5.04 16.73 8.85
N ASP A 45 4.89 18.03 8.65
CA ASP A 45 5.33 19.05 9.60
C ASP A 45 4.31 19.18 10.75
N PRO A 46 4.69 18.85 12.01
CA PRO A 46 3.79 18.95 13.16
C PRO A 46 3.31 20.39 13.42
N SER A 47 4.06 21.40 12.96
CA SER A 47 3.70 22.80 13.13
C SER A 47 2.52 23.23 12.23
N GLN A 48 2.17 22.42 11.22
CA GLN A 48 1.14 22.73 10.23
C GLN A 48 0.06 21.61 10.17
N PRO A 49 -0.77 21.47 11.21
CA PRO A 49 -1.75 20.38 11.30
C PRO A 49 -2.77 20.37 10.14
N VAL A 50 -3.05 21.53 9.55
CA VAL A 50 -3.93 21.65 8.38
C VAL A 50 -3.32 20.97 7.14
N VAL A 51 -2.01 21.11 6.92
CA VAL A 51 -1.31 20.47 5.81
C VAL A 51 -1.30 18.96 6.01
N VAL A 52 -0.96 18.50 7.22
CA VAL A 52 -0.99 17.07 7.59
C VAL A 52 -2.39 16.49 7.36
N ALA A 53 -3.44 17.16 7.82
CA ALA A 53 -4.82 16.71 7.60
C ALA A 53 -5.19 16.63 6.11
N ALA A 54 -4.82 17.64 5.32
CA ALA A 54 -5.05 17.64 3.88
C ALA A 54 -4.35 16.46 3.20
N VAL A 55 -3.13 16.14 3.61
CA VAL A 55 -2.37 14.99 3.10
C VAL A 55 -3.09 13.68 3.42
N PHE A 56 -3.52 13.48 4.67
CA PHE A 56 -4.30 12.30 5.05
C PHE A 56 -5.56 12.14 4.20
N VAL A 57 -6.31 13.23 3.99
CA VAL A 57 -7.53 13.23 3.17
C VAL A 57 -7.23 12.94 1.70
N VAL A 58 -6.15 13.48 1.15
CA VAL A 58 -5.74 13.31 -0.25
C VAL A 58 -5.10 11.94 -0.51
N THR A 59 -4.43 11.34 0.48
CA THR A 59 -3.84 10.01 0.37
C THR A 59 -4.90 8.94 0.13
N VAL A 60 -6.08 9.03 0.76
CA VAL A 60 -7.16 8.05 0.55
C VAL A 60 -7.58 7.92 -0.92
N PRO A 61 -8.02 8.99 -1.62
CA PRO A 61 -8.41 8.89 -3.03
C PRO A 61 -7.23 8.53 -3.93
N ILE A 62 -6.00 9.02 -3.64
CA ILE A 62 -4.81 8.63 -4.42
C ILE A 62 -4.56 7.14 -4.32
N MET A 63 -4.52 6.57 -3.11
CA MET A 63 -4.25 5.15 -2.89
C MET A 63 -5.39 4.27 -3.42
N TRP A 64 -6.63 4.75 -3.32
CA TRP A 64 -7.78 4.09 -3.93
C TRP A 64 -7.67 4.04 -5.45
N LEU A 65 -7.35 5.17 -6.10
CA LEU A 65 -7.13 5.24 -7.54
C LEU A 65 -5.94 4.40 -7.98
N LEU A 66 -4.84 4.40 -7.21
CA LEU A 66 -3.66 3.58 -7.48
C LEU A 66 -4.02 2.09 -7.42
N ALA A 67 -4.76 1.68 -6.38
CA ALA A 67 -5.26 0.31 -6.26
C ALA A 67 -6.14 -0.06 -7.46
N LEU A 68 -7.12 0.77 -7.80
CA LEU A 68 -7.98 0.58 -8.98
C LEU A 68 -7.19 0.51 -10.28
N ALA A 69 -6.19 1.38 -10.46
CA ALA A 69 -5.34 1.40 -11.64
C ALA A 69 -4.57 0.09 -11.75
N ILE A 70 -3.92 -0.37 -10.67
CA ILE A 70 -3.19 -1.64 -10.64
C ILE A 70 -4.10 -2.83 -10.93
N PHE A 71 -5.30 -2.87 -10.31
CA PHE A 71 -6.27 -3.95 -10.56
C PHE A 71 -6.79 -3.94 -11.99
N ARG A 72 -7.09 -2.76 -12.54
CA ARG A 72 -7.60 -2.60 -13.90
C ARG A 72 -6.55 -2.92 -14.95
N TRP A 73 -5.29 -2.56 -14.72
CA TRP A 73 -4.21 -2.80 -15.66
C TRP A 73 -3.89 -4.29 -15.82
N ARG A 74 -4.17 -5.10 -14.79
CA ARG A 74 -3.98 -6.55 -14.84
C ARG A 74 -5.21 -7.37 -15.18
N GLY A 75 -6.39 -6.77 -15.31
CA GLY A 75 -7.61 -7.51 -15.63
C GLY A 75 -8.06 -8.49 -14.53
N HIS A 76 -7.60 -8.32 -13.29
CA HIS A 76 -7.95 -9.20 -12.17
C HIS A 76 -9.40 -8.96 -11.72
N THR A 77 -10.31 -9.83 -12.15
CA THR A 77 -11.71 -9.85 -11.71
C THR A 77 -11.94 -10.87 -10.58
N GLY A 78 -12.65 -10.46 -9.52
CA GLY A 78 -13.10 -11.37 -8.45
C GLY A 78 -12.00 -11.76 -7.44
N GLY A 79 -11.91 -13.06 -7.11
CA GLY A 79 -11.11 -13.57 -6.00
C GLY A 79 -9.59 -13.30 -6.07
N ALA A 80 -9.03 -13.30 -7.29
CA ALA A 80 -7.59 -13.04 -7.53
C ALA A 80 -7.17 -11.61 -7.14
N ARG A 81 -8.12 -10.67 -7.08
CA ARG A 81 -7.89 -9.27 -6.70
C ARG A 81 -7.51 -9.13 -5.22
N ARG A 82 -8.09 -9.96 -4.34
CA ARG A 82 -7.79 -9.95 -2.90
C ARG A 82 -6.39 -10.47 -2.62
N GLU A 83 -6.01 -11.58 -3.26
CA GLU A 83 -4.64 -12.11 -3.20
C GLU A 83 -3.64 -11.09 -3.75
N ALA A 84 -3.98 -10.44 -4.88
CA ALA A 84 -3.11 -9.42 -5.47
C ALA A 84 -2.92 -8.20 -4.57
N ALA A 85 -3.98 -7.73 -3.90
CA ALA A 85 -3.91 -6.63 -2.94
C ALA A 85 -3.00 -6.97 -1.75
N ALA A 86 -3.14 -8.18 -1.20
CA ALA A 86 -2.29 -8.65 -0.11
C ALA A 86 -0.82 -8.78 -0.54
N LEU A 87 -0.57 -9.39 -1.70
CA LEU A 87 0.79 -9.56 -2.25
C LEU A 87 1.47 -8.24 -2.62
N LEU A 88 0.70 -7.21 -2.95
CA LEU A 88 1.21 -5.86 -3.19
C LEU A 88 1.52 -5.14 -1.87
N ALA A 89 0.63 -5.23 -0.88
CA ALA A 89 0.73 -4.48 0.37
C ALA A 89 1.78 -5.06 1.34
N ILE A 90 1.82 -6.39 1.50
CA ILE A 90 2.70 -7.07 2.48
C ILE A 90 4.18 -6.71 2.33
N PRO A 91 4.82 -6.79 1.14
CA PRO A 91 6.24 -6.46 1.01
C PRO A 91 6.51 -4.98 1.24
N GLY A 92 5.58 -4.10 0.85
CA GLY A 92 5.67 -2.67 1.13
C GLY A 92 5.64 -2.38 2.63
N MET A 93 4.66 -2.96 3.34
CA MET A 93 4.55 -2.86 4.80
C MET A 93 5.83 -3.32 5.52
N LEU A 94 6.47 -4.40 5.05
CA LEU A 94 7.71 -4.91 5.60
C LEU A 94 8.85 -3.90 5.48
N ILE A 95 9.05 -3.31 4.30
CA ILE A 95 10.06 -2.27 4.09
C ILE A 95 9.76 -1.01 4.89
N ASP A 96 8.49 -0.60 4.92
CA ASP A 96 8.09 0.61 5.62
C ASP A 96 8.27 0.45 7.13
N SER A 97 8.05 -0.74 7.68
CA SER A 97 8.33 -1.06 9.09
C SER A 97 9.81 -0.93 9.40
N VAL A 98 10.69 -1.46 8.55
CA VAL A 98 12.15 -1.28 8.68
C VAL A 98 12.52 0.20 8.57
N SER A 99 11.89 0.93 7.65
CA SER A 99 12.09 2.37 7.44
C SER A 99 11.62 3.20 8.64
N MET A 100 10.59 2.77 9.37
CA MET A 100 10.15 3.37 10.62
C MET A 100 11.13 3.11 11.77
N VAL A 101 11.68 1.89 11.89
CA VAL A 101 12.70 1.60 12.91
C VAL A 101 13.96 2.43 12.66
N LEU A 102 14.33 2.60 11.39
CA LEU A 102 15.47 3.39 10.95
C LEU A 102 15.06 4.82 10.55
N PHE A 103 13.96 5.35 11.08
CA PHE A 103 13.36 6.60 10.59
C PHE A 103 14.36 7.76 10.57
N SER A 104 15.16 7.95 11.63
CA SER A 104 16.16 9.02 11.68
C SER A 104 17.30 8.85 10.66
N VAL A 105 17.54 7.63 10.16
CA VAL A 105 18.57 7.32 9.15
C VAL A 105 17.99 7.43 7.74
N VAL A 106 16.75 6.96 7.55
CA VAL A 106 16.04 6.97 6.26
C VAL A 106 15.44 8.34 5.94
N TYR A 107 15.02 9.09 6.96
CA TYR A 107 14.39 10.40 6.86
C TYR A 107 15.09 11.44 7.77
N PRO A 108 16.39 11.71 7.55
CA PRO A 108 17.15 12.65 8.38
C PRO A 108 16.62 14.09 8.30
N ASN A 109 15.83 14.40 7.27
CA ASN A 109 15.26 15.73 7.03
C ASN A 109 13.94 15.97 7.80
N MET A 110 13.41 14.98 8.52
CA MET A 110 12.14 15.12 9.25
C MET A 110 12.35 15.21 10.76
N GLU A 111 11.47 15.93 11.45
CA GLU A 111 11.43 15.94 12.90
C GLU A 111 11.11 14.53 13.43
N PRO A 112 11.77 14.03 14.50
CA PRO A 112 11.52 12.70 15.04
C PRO A 112 10.05 12.43 15.44
N THR A 113 9.32 13.48 15.86
CA THR A 113 7.89 13.43 16.19
C THR A 113 7.01 13.14 14.97
N ALA A 114 7.43 13.52 13.77
CA ALA A 114 6.74 13.24 12.51
C ALA A 114 6.68 11.74 12.17
N GLY A 115 7.54 10.91 12.79
CA GLY A 115 7.54 9.46 12.60
C GLY A 115 6.20 8.80 12.97
N THR A 116 5.49 9.35 13.96
CA THR A 116 4.15 8.86 14.35
C THR A 116 3.08 9.18 13.30
N LEU A 117 3.10 10.40 12.75
CA LEU A 117 2.23 10.83 11.66
C LEU A 117 2.49 10.03 10.39
N PHE A 118 3.77 9.79 10.07
CA PHE A 118 4.19 8.99 8.93
C PHE A 118 3.67 7.55 9.04
N GLY A 119 3.87 6.91 10.20
CA GLY A 119 3.34 5.56 10.45
C GLY A 119 1.81 5.49 10.33
N GLY A 120 1.10 6.49 10.85
CA GLY A 120 -0.35 6.60 10.71
C GLY A 120 -0.81 6.76 9.25
N LEU A 121 -0.09 7.56 8.47
CA LEU A 121 -0.37 7.78 7.05
C LEU A 121 -0.15 6.50 6.24
N LEU A 122 0.95 5.79 6.50
CA LEU A 122 1.23 4.48 5.87
C LEU A 122 0.14 3.47 6.19
N LEU A 123 -0.26 3.37 7.46
CA LEU A 123 -1.34 2.49 7.88
C LEU A 123 -2.64 2.81 7.14
N LEU A 124 -3.01 4.10 7.04
CA LEU A 124 -4.18 4.55 6.30
C LEU A 124 -4.09 4.20 4.81
N ALA A 125 -2.93 4.42 4.20
CA ALA A 125 -2.68 4.11 2.79
C ALA A 125 -2.86 2.61 2.52
N TYR A 126 -2.22 1.75 3.31
CA TYR A 126 -2.35 0.30 3.17
C TYR A 126 -3.76 -0.20 3.48
N ALA A 127 -4.40 0.30 4.53
CA ALA A 127 -5.79 -0.03 4.83
C ALA A 127 -6.71 0.32 3.66
N THR A 128 -6.51 1.47 3.03
CA THR A 128 -7.29 1.89 1.85
C THR A 128 -7.08 0.96 0.66
N VAL A 129 -5.84 0.56 0.38
CA VAL A 129 -5.53 -0.40 -0.70
C VAL A 129 -6.19 -1.76 -0.44
N LEU A 130 -6.10 -2.26 0.80
CA LEU A 130 -6.74 -3.51 1.19
C LEU A 130 -8.27 -3.41 1.07
N VAL A 131 -8.88 -2.37 1.63
CA VAL A 131 -10.34 -2.14 1.53
C VAL A 131 -10.76 -2.04 0.06
N ALA A 132 -10.03 -1.32 -0.79
CA ALA A 132 -10.31 -1.24 -2.22
C ALA A 132 -10.21 -2.60 -2.93
N GLY A 133 -9.29 -3.46 -2.51
CA GLY A 133 -9.15 -4.83 -3.02
C GLY A 133 -10.25 -5.79 -2.55
N PHE A 134 -10.80 -5.58 -1.35
CA PHE A 134 -11.82 -6.45 -0.76
C PHE A 134 -13.27 -6.00 -1.06
N VAL A 135 -13.54 -4.69 -1.14
CA VAL A 135 -14.88 -4.10 -1.26
C VAL A 135 -15.31 -3.90 -2.72
N SER A 136 -14.38 -3.62 -3.62
CA SER A 136 -14.71 -3.36 -5.02
C SER A 136 -15.06 -4.69 -5.72
N ARG A 137 -16.35 -5.01 -5.74
CA ARG A 137 -16.96 -6.16 -6.44
C ARG A 137 -16.79 -6.06 -7.94
#